data_AF-A0A9C9G941-F1
#
_entry.id   AF-A0A9C9G941-F1
#
_cell.length_a   1.000
_cell.length_b   1.000
_cell.length_c   1.000
_cell.angle_alpha   90.00
_cell.angle_beta   90.00
_cell.angle_gamma   90.00
#
_symmetry.space_group_name_H-M   'P 1'
#
loop_
_entity.id
_entity.type
_entity.pdbx_description
1 polymer ?
#
loop_
_entity_poly.entity_id
_entity_poly.type
_entity_poly.pdbx_seq_one_letter_code
_entity_poly.pdbx_strand_id
1 'polypeptide(L)'
;MNTAFPEHTGIREQHLLRKKNNPLFGESERDVSNEVLARARMEDGVEMDAFMSDFQALVQRSVELEPNTPSETILEIKEQLDHRYQQCCALPGDQSAVKRAIRKLIETIMRAVEAGIGNDAYARQKLEEEVMARELHFKLQELPLVAALTAADSPVAESELVPSLLSEPVDTLASTLQLFDEIQMAAIFSEASTFLERRDPERKIMDVWQRLQLIKQTWQNMPAGTTANQA
;
A
#
# COMPACT_ATOMS: atom_id res chain seq x y z
N MET A 1 -21.11 -3.22 -8.08
CA MET A 1 -20.94 -3.30 -6.61
C MET A 1 -20.45 -1.95 -6.12
N ASN A 2 -21.21 -1.29 -5.26
CA ASN A 2 -20.85 -0.01 -4.66
C ASN A 2 -20.10 -0.29 -3.34
N THR A 3 -18.77 -0.24 -3.36
CA THR A 3 -17.89 -0.64 -2.25
C THR A 3 -17.18 0.56 -1.66
N ALA A 4 -17.93 1.52 -1.14
CA ALA A 4 -17.35 2.50 -0.23
C ALA A 4 -17.10 1.80 1.12
N PHE A 5 -15.84 1.46 1.40
CA PHE A 5 -15.45 0.95 2.71
C PHE A 5 -15.52 2.08 3.74
N PRO A 6 -15.87 1.78 5.01
CA PRO A 6 -15.83 2.80 6.05
C PRO A 6 -14.42 3.41 6.12
N GLU A 7 -14.36 4.74 6.20
CA GLU A 7 -13.08 5.44 6.37
C GLU A 7 -12.44 5.02 7.69
N HIS A 8 -11.10 5.01 7.73
CA HIS A 8 -10.32 4.76 8.96
C HIS A 8 -10.42 3.36 9.56
N THR A 9 -10.80 2.34 8.80
CA THR A 9 -10.66 0.93 9.22
C THR A 9 -9.22 0.44 9.06
N GLY A 10 -8.74 -0.37 10.00
CA GLY A 10 -7.46 -1.06 9.84
C GLY A 10 -7.52 -2.12 8.73
N ILE A 11 -6.35 -2.55 8.23
CA ILE A 11 -6.27 -3.44 7.06
C ILE A 11 -6.97 -4.78 7.28
N ARG A 12 -6.96 -5.35 8.50
CA ARG A 12 -7.59 -6.65 8.78
C ARG A 12 -9.10 -6.51 8.75
N GLU A 13 -9.64 -5.51 9.45
CA GLU A 13 -11.08 -5.22 9.40
C GLU A 13 -11.52 -4.95 7.96
N GLN A 14 -10.77 -4.13 7.24
CA GLN A 14 -11.13 -3.73 5.89
C GLN A 14 -11.14 -4.91 4.92
N HIS A 15 -10.16 -5.82 5.01
CA HIS A 15 -10.15 -7.01 4.17
C HIS A 15 -11.37 -7.90 4.45
N LEU A 16 -11.78 -8.06 5.71
CA LEU A 16 -13.03 -8.76 6.05
C LEU A 16 -14.26 -8.06 5.46
N LEU A 17 -14.32 -6.73 5.50
CA LEU A 17 -15.41 -5.97 4.89
C LEU A 17 -15.42 -6.12 3.36
N ARG A 18 -14.25 -6.26 2.71
CA ARG A 18 -14.13 -6.58 1.27
C ARG A 18 -14.71 -7.94 0.93
N LYS A 19 -14.55 -8.92 1.81
CA LYS A 19 -15.10 -10.29 1.66
C LYS A 19 -16.61 -10.33 1.90
N LYS A 20 -17.11 -9.52 2.85
CA LYS A 20 -18.49 -9.57 3.30
C LYS A 20 -19.50 -9.41 2.16
N ASN A 21 -20.37 -10.41 1.98
CA ASN A 21 -21.37 -10.50 0.90
C ASN A 21 -20.81 -10.41 -0.53
N ASN A 22 -19.50 -10.56 -0.70
CA ASN A 22 -18.87 -10.44 -2.00
C ASN A 22 -18.88 -11.79 -2.73
N PRO A 23 -19.54 -11.90 -3.89
CA PRO A 23 -19.62 -13.16 -4.63
C PRO A 23 -18.26 -13.61 -5.20
N LEU A 24 -17.23 -12.76 -5.20
CA LEU A 24 -15.88 -13.14 -5.62
C LEU A 24 -15.13 -13.95 -4.55
N PHE A 25 -15.63 -14.04 -3.32
CA PHE A 25 -15.04 -14.85 -2.26
C PHE A 25 -15.90 -16.09 -2.00
N GLY A 26 -15.31 -17.13 -1.39
CA GLY A 26 -16.01 -18.36 -1.03
C GLY A 26 -17.24 -18.11 -0.13
N GLU A 27 -18.20 -19.04 -0.13
CA GLU A 27 -19.45 -18.84 0.64
C GLU A 27 -19.22 -18.69 2.14
N SER A 28 -18.30 -19.47 2.72
CA SER A 28 -17.91 -19.36 4.12
C SER A 28 -17.13 -18.09 4.43
N GLU A 29 -16.44 -17.53 3.43
CA GLU A 29 -15.57 -16.37 3.59
C GLU A 29 -16.32 -15.04 3.54
N ARG A 30 -17.43 -15.02 2.81
CA ARG A 30 -18.30 -13.84 2.70
C ARG A 30 -19.29 -13.69 3.85
N ASP A 31 -19.45 -14.73 4.68
CA ASP A 31 -20.26 -14.68 5.91
C ASP A 31 -19.43 -14.17 7.09
N VAL A 32 -19.19 -12.86 7.08
CA VAL A 32 -18.36 -12.18 8.09
C VAL A 32 -19.22 -11.75 9.27
N SER A 33 -19.07 -12.46 10.39
CA SER A 33 -19.77 -12.19 11.64
C SER A 33 -19.21 -10.94 12.36
N ASN A 34 -20.00 -10.38 13.27
CA ASN A 34 -19.58 -9.24 14.10
C ASN A 34 -18.43 -9.62 15.06
N GLU A 35 -18.36 -10.88 15.49
CA GLU A 35 -17.29 -11.38 16.36
C GLU A 35 -15.94 -11.40 15.63
N VAL A 36 -15.93 -11.85 14.37
CA VAL A 36 -14.72 -11.85 13.53
C VAL A 36 -14.24 -10.41 13.26
N LEU A 37 -15.17 -9.48 13.00
CA LEU A 37 -14.84 -8.06 12.86
C LEU A 37 -14.29 -7.46 14.15
N ALA A 38 -14.86 -7.79 15.31
CA ALA A 38 -14.38 -7.30 16.60
C ALA A 38 -12.95 -7.78 16.90
N ARG A 39 -12.64 -9.03 16.58
CA ARG A 39 -11.27 -9.56 16.71
C ARG A 39 -10.28 -8.84 15.80
N ALA A 40 -10.62 -8.66 14.52
CA ALA A 40 -9.75 -7.94 13.58
C ALA A 40 -9.46 -6.51 14.03
N ARG A 41 -10.47 -5.78 14.54
CA ARG A 41 -10.28 -4.45 15.14
C ARG A 41 -9.34 -4.46 16.35
N MET A 42 -9.43 -5.50 17.17
CA MET A 42 -8.53 -5.66 18.31
C MET A 42 -7.08 -5.88 17.85
N GLU A 43 -6.87 -6.74 16.85
CA GLU A 43 -5.54 -6.99 16.26
C GLU A 43 -4.96 -5.73 15.61
N ASP A 44 -5.76 -5.01 14.82
CA ASP A 44 -5.38 -3.72 14.23
C ASP A 44 -5.05 -2.67 15.31
N GLY A 45 -5.76 -2.69 16.45
CA GLY A 45 -5.49 -1.82 17.60
C GLY A 45 -4.19 -2.18 18.33
N VAL A 46 -3.87 -3.46 18.48
CA VAL A 46 -2.59 -3.91 19.06
C VAL A 46 -1.42 -3.47 18.18
N GLU A 47 -1.56 -3.56 16.86
CA GLU A 47 -0.54 -3.10 15.92
C GLU A 47 -0.36 -1.57 16.00
N MET A 48 -1.45 -0.81 16.15
CA MET A 48 -1.39 0.63 16.38
C MET A 48 -0.58 0.99 17.64
N ASP A 49 -0.85 0.33 18.77
CA ASP A 49 -0.16 0.61 20.02
C ASP A 49 1.35 0.33 19.91
N ALA A 50 1.72 -0.78 19.27
CA ALA A 50 3.11 -1.12 18.99
C ALA A 50 3.77 -0.08 18.07
N PHE A 51 3.09 0.32 17.00
CA PHE A 51 3.56 1.34 16.08
C PHE A 51 3.80 2.68 16.78
N MET A 52 2.89 3.13 17.66
CA MET A 52 3.01 4.42 18.33
C MET A 52 4.21 4.47 19.28
N SER A 53 4.46 3.37 20.01
CA SER A 53 5.64 3.22 20.85
C SER A 53 6.94 3.32 20.03
N ASP A 54 7.01 2.55 18.95
CA ASP A 54 8.15 2.54 18.03
C ASP A 54 8.39 3.90 17.36
N PHE A 55 7.31 4.54 16.91
CA PHE A 55 7.38 5.83 16.24
C PHE A 55 7.88 6.92 17.18
N GLN A 56 7.43 6.92 18.44
CA GLN A 56 7.94 7.85 19.45
C GLN A 56 9.45 7.69 19.66
N ALA A 57 9.95 6.45 19.71
CA ALA A 57 11.38 6.17 19.83
C ALA A 57 12.16 6.67 18.60
N LEU A 58 11.63 6.50 17.39
CA LEU A 58 12.24 6.99 16.15
C LEU A 58 12.29 8.54 16.11
N VAL A 59 11.21 9.19 16.52
CA VAL A 59 11.16 10.67 16.61
C VAL A 59 12.20 11.17 17.60
N GLN A 60 12.31 10.54 18.77
CA GLN A 60 13.30 10.93 19.78
C GLN A 60 14.72 10.81 19.23
N ARG A 61 15.06 9.69 18.57
CA ARG A 61 16.36 9.50 17.92
C ARG A 61 16.65 10.54 16.85
N SER A 62 15.63 10.97 16.11
CA SER A 62 15.76 11.99 15.06
C SER A 62 16.05 13.38 15.61
N VAL A 63 15.51 13.70 16.79
CA VAL A 63 15.72 15.00 17.47
C VAL A 63 17.07 15.04 18.18
N GLU A 64 17.59 13.89 18.62
CA GLU A 64 18.89 13.75 19.28
C GLU A 64 20.10 13.73 18.31
N LEU A 65 19.86 13.89 17.00
CA LEU A 65 20.93 13.93 16.00
C LEU A 65 21.88 15.12 16.25
N GLU A 66 23.17 14.83 16.30
CA GLU A 66 24.22 15.83 16.46
C GLU A 66 24.69 16.37 15.10
N PRO A 67 25.27 17.58 15.04
CA PRO A 67 25.76 18.17 13.78
C PRO A 67 26.80 17.32 13.02
N ASN A 68 27.51 16.43 13.71
CA ASN A 68 28.55 15.56 13.13
C ASN A 68 28.09 14.10 12.98
N THR A 69 26.79 13.82 13.09
CA THR A 69 26.28 12.46 12.89
C THR A 69 26.64 11.95 11.49
N PRO A 70 27.16 10.71 11.37
CA PRO A 70 27.48 10.13 10.07
C PRO A 70 26.27 10.11 9.12
N SER A 71 26.51 10.38 7.84
CA SER A 71 25.45 10.39 6.82
C SER A 71 24.70 9.06 6.71
N GLU A 72 25.37 7.93 6.97
CA GLU A 72 24.74 6.60 7.00
C GLU A 72 23.61 6.54 8.02
N THR A 73 23.85 6.98 9.25
CA THR A 73 22.82 7.04 10.31
C THR A 73 21.65 7.95 9.95
N ILE A 74 21.92 9.06 9.25
CA ILE A 74 20.88 9.98 8.77
C ILE A 74 20.01 9.30 7.71
N LEU A 75 20.62 8.56 6.79
CA LEU A 75 19.91 7.82 5.74
C LEU A 75 19.12 6.64 6.31
N GLU A 76 19.65 5.93 7.31
CA GLU A 76 18.91 4.88 8.03
C GLU A 76 17.65 5.40 8.71
N ILE A 77 17.72 6.59 9.33
CA ILE A 77 16.55 7.22 9.96
C ILE A 77 15.51 7.59 8.89
N LYS A 78 15.95 8.12 7.74
CA LYS A 78 15.07 8.40 6.60
C LYS A 78 14.36 7.12 6.13
N GLU A 79 15.09 6.03 5.95
CA GLU A 79 14.53 4.75 5.52
C GLU A 79 13.49 4.24 6.52
N GLN A 80 13.80 4.32 7.82
CA GLN A 80 12.86 3.98 8.88
C GLN A 80 11.61 4.87 8.83
N LEU A 81 11.74 6.17 8.55
CA LEU A 81 10.61 7.09 8.42
C LEU A 81 9.74 6.75 7.20
N ASP A 82 10.32 6.39 6.07
CA ASP A 82 9.56 5.94 4.88
C ASP A 82 8.78 4.66 5.20
N HIS A 83 9.42 3.69 5.86
CA HIS A 83 8.74 2.47 6.31
C HIS A 83 7.62 2.77 7.31
N ARG A 84 7.82 3.71 8.25
CA ARG A 84 6.76 4.15 9.17
C ARG A 84 5.60 4.83 8.44
N TYR A 85 5.86 5.53 7.33
CA TYR A 85 4.78 6.08 6.50
C TYR A 85 3.90 4.97 5.92
N GLN A 86 4.52 3.93 5.35
CA GLN A 86 3.81 2.77 4.83
C GLN A 86 2.99 2.09 5.94
N GLN A 87 3.61 1.79 7.08
CA GLN A 87 2.91 1.16 8.20
C GLN A 87 1.71 1.98 8.66
N CYS A 88 1.86 3.30 8.84
CA CYS A 88 0.76 4.13 9.33
C CYS A 88 -0.42 4.24 8.34
N CYS A 89 -0.23 3.93 7.05
CA CYS A 89 -1.33 3.84 6.10
C CYS A 89 -2.18 2.58 6.29
N ALA A 90 -1.62 1.54 6.92
CA ALA A 90 -2.32 0.29 7.22
C ALA A 90 -3.08 0.30 8.56
N LEU A 91 -2.82 1.30 9.41
CA LEU A 91 -3.36 1.36 10.76
C LEU A 91 -4.78 1.93 10.80
N PRO A 92 -5.60 1.53 11.79
CA PRO A 92 -6.94 2.09 11.97
C PRO A 92 -6.91 3.57 12.38
N GLY A 93 -8.04 4.27 12.28
CA GLY A 93 -8.18 5.66 12.74
C GLY A 93 -7.60 6.72 11.79
N ASP A 94 -7.66 7.98 12.22
CA ASP A 94 -7.06 9.10 11.47
C ASP A 94 -5.58 9.27 11.79
N GLN A 95 -4.74 8.79 10.87
CA GLN A 95 -3.28 8.91 10.97
C GLN A 95 -2.71 10.17 10.30
N SER A 96 -3.56 11.14 9.92
CA SER A 96 -3.10 12.33 9.20
C SER A 96 -2.05 13.14 9.97
N ALA A 97 -2.14 13.21 11.30
CA ALA A 97 -1.15 13.92 12.11
C ALA A 97 0.22 13.24 12.09
N VAL A 98 0.24 11.91 12.24
CA VAL A 98 1.45 11.08 12.18
C VAL A 98 2.09 11.17 10.79
N LYS A 99 1.30 10.98 9.72
CA LYS A 99 1.76 11.11 8.33
C LYS A 99 2.40 12.46 8.03
N ARG A 100 1.80 13.56 8.50
CA ARG A 100 2.39 14.91 8.37
C ARG A 100 3.70 15.04 9.14
N ALA A 101 3.78 14.48 10.35
CA ALA A 101 5.01 14.50 11.14
C ALA A 101 6.16 13.75 10.44
N ILE A 102 5.88 12.55 9.92
CA ILE A 102 6.84 11.74 9.15
C ILE A 102 7.34 12.52 7.93
N ARG A 103 6.44 13.05 7.10
CA ARG A 103 6.80 13.85 5.92
C ARG A 103 7.71 15.03 6.30
N LYS A 104 7.37 15.76 7.36
CA LYS A 104 8.15 16.91 7.84
C LYS A 104 9.56 16.51 8.32
N LEU A 105 9.69 15.36 8.98
CA LEU A 105 11.00 14.84 9.42
C LEU A 105 11.85 14.45 8.22
N ILE A 106 11.28 13.72 7.25
CA ILE A 106 11.95 13.37 6.00
C ILE A 106 12.40 14.65 5.27
N GLU A 107 11.50 15.61 5.05
CA GLU A 107 11.84 16.90 4.41
C GLU A 107 12.97 17.66 5.14
N THR A 108 13.06 17.52 6.46
CA THR A 108 14.13 18.14 7.25
C THR A 108 15.45 17.42 7.03
N ILE A 109 15.45 16.09 7.04
CA ILE A 109 16.62 15.26 6.73
C ILE A 109 17.10 15.53 5.31
N MET A 110 16.20 15.53 4.32
CA MET A 110 16.56 15.72 2.92
C MET A 110 17.16 17.10 2.64
N ARG A 111 16.69 18.16 3.33
CA ARG A 111 17.32 19.49 3.25
C ARG A 111 18.76 19.50 3.79
N ALA A 112 19.03 18.74 4.85
CA ALA A 112 20.39 18.61 5.37
C ALA A 112 21.29 17.83 4.40
N VAL A 113 20.77 16.77 3.78
CA VAL A 113 21.47 16.01 2.73
C VAL A 113 21.77 16.90 1.53
N GLU A 114 20.79 17.66 1.04
CA GLU A 114 20.94 18.58 -0.10
C GLU A 114 22.03 19.63 0.15
N ALA A 115 22.07 20.21 1.35
CA ALA A 115 23.11 21.16 1.73
C ALA A 115 24.53 20.55 1.70
N GLY A 116 24.64 19.24 1.95
CA GLY A 116 25.91 18.50 1.91
C GLY A 116 26.39 18.13 0.50
N ILE A 117 25.51 18.11 -0.51
CA ILE A 117 25.83 17.73 -1.90
C ILE A 117 26.70 18.79 -2.61
N GLY A 118 26.64 20.05 -2.19
CA GLY A 118 27.41 21.13 -2.81
C GLY A 118 27.01 21.35 -4.28
N ASN A 119 27.99 21.38 -5.20
CA ASN A 119 27.81 21.66 -6.63
C ASN A 119 27.72 20.42 -7.54
N ASP A 120 27.57 19.23 -6.98
CA ASP A 120 27.41 18.00 -7.78
C ASP A 120 26.00 17.93 -8.40
N ALA A 121 25.93 18.23 -9.70
CA ALA A 121 24.68 18.22 -10.46
C ALA A 121 24.06 16.82 -10.59
N TYR A 122 24.88 15.77 -10.65
CA TYR A 122 24.39 14.39 -10.76
C TYR A 122 23.75 13.95 -9.43
N ALA A 123 24.40 14.25 -8.31
CA ALA A 123 23.86 13.96 -6.99
C ALA A 123 22.54 14.73 -6.71
N ARG A 124 22.43 15.98 -7.16
CA ARG A 124 21.16 16.74 -7.08
C ARG A 124 20.04 16.08 -7.89
N GLN A 125 20.32 15.70 -9.14
CA GLN A 125 19.32 15.03 -9.97
C GLN A 125 18.85 13.71 -9.33
N LYS A 126 19.76 12.92 -8.76
CA LYS A 126 19.40 11.69 -8.03
C LYS A 126 18.50 11.95 -6.83
N LEU A 127 18.72 13.05 -6.12
CA LEU A 127 17.87 13.47 -5.01
C LEU A 127 16.46 13.83 -5.48
N GLU A 128 16.34 14.56 -6.60
CA GLU A 128 15.05 14.92 -7.19
C GLU A 128 14.26 13.68 -7.65
N GLU A 129 14.94 12.74 -8.32
CA GLU A 129 14.36 11.46 -8.74
C GLU A 129 13.81 10.68 -7.53
N GLU A 130 14.57 10.63 -6.44
CA GLU A 130 14.20 9.95 -5.21
C GLU A 130 12.98 10.61 -4.52
N VAL A 131 12.92 11.94 -4.48
CA VAL A 131 11.77 12.68 -3.94
C VAL A 131 10.50 12.37 -4.73
N MET A 132 10.58 12.40 -6.07
CA MET A 132 9.45 12.06 -6.94
C MET A 132 8.99 10.61 -6.74
N ALA A 133 9.92 9.68 -6.65
CA ALA A 133 9.63 8.27 -6.40
C ALA A 133 8.94 8.07 -5.04
N ARG A 134 9.43 8.74 -3.99
CA ARG A 134 8.82 8.69 -2.65
C ARG A 134 7.39 9.24 -2.65
N GLU A 135 7.16 10.37 -3.32
CA GLU A 135 5.81 10.94 -3.39
C GLU A 135 4.81 10.01 -4.09
N LEU A 136 5.24 9.36 -5.17
CA LEU A 136 4.43 8.35 -5.85
C LEU A 136 4.18 7.15 -4.93
N HIS A 137 5.23 6.65 -4.26
CA HIS A 137 5.12 5.55 -3.32
C HIS A 137 4.13 5.86 -2.20
N PHE A 138 4.24 7.04 -1.57
CA PHE A 138 3.31 7.45 -0.52
C PHE A 138 1.87 7.57 -1.04
N LYS A 139 1.65 8.09 -2.26
CA LYS A 139 0.31 8.14 -2.86
C LYS A 139 -0.29 6.75 -3.06
N LEU A 140 0.53 5.78 -3.47
CA LEU A 140 0.08 4.40 -3.59
C LEU A 140 -0.25 3.80 -2.23
N GLN A 141 0.56 4.04 -1.20
CA GLN A 141 0.32 3.52 0.14
C GLN A 141 -0.97 4.03 0.79
N GLU A 142 -1.47 5.20 0.40
CA GLU A 142 -2.78 5.69 0.84
C GLU A 142 -3.96 4.85 0.29
N LEU A 143 -3.73 4.01 -0.73
CA LEU A 143 -4.75 3.12 -1.24
C LEU A 143 -4.90 1.93 -0.30
N PRO A 144 -6.11 1.63 0.20
CA PRO A 144 -6.23 0.66 1.27
C PRO A 144 -5.87 -0.77 0.88
N LEU A 145 -6.10 -1.17 -0.38
CA LEU A 145 -5.62 -2.47 -0.86
C LEU A 145 -4.08 -2.51 -0.97
N VAL A 146 -3.43 -1.42 -1.38
CA VAL A 146 -1.96 -1.34 -1.44
C VAL A 146 -1.36 -1.45 -0.03
N ALA A 147 -1.91 -0.71 0.94
CA ALA A 147 -1.48 -0.81 2.33
C ALA A 147 -1.61 -2.25 2.85
N ALA A 148 -2.74 -2.93 2.56
CA ALA A 148 -2.95 -4.32 2.95
C ALA A 148 -1.95 -5.28 2.27
N LEU A 149 -1.74 -5.16 0.96
CA LEU A 149 -0.86 -6.05 0.18
C LEU A 149 0.63 -5.90 0.55
N THR A 150 1.04 -4.71 0.95
CA THR A 150 2.44 -4.40 1.27
C THR A 150 2.74 -4.45 2.76
N ALA A 151 1.74 -4.70 3.60
CA ALA A 151 1.96 -4.92 5.03
C ALA A 151 2.79 -6.18 5.28
N ALA A 152 3.67 -6.15 6.29
CA ALA A 152 4.51 -7.29 6.65
C ALA A 152 3.69 -8.52 7.06
N ASP A 153 2.57 -8.29 7.76
CA ASP A 153 1.57 -9.30 8.11
C ASP A 153 0.28 -9.02 7.33
N SER A 154 0.35 -9.15 6.00
CA SER A 154 -0.77 -8.90 5.10
C SER A 154 -1.97 -9.78 5.44
N PRO A 155 -3.18 -9.21 5.61
CA PRO A 155 -4.41 -9.98 5.78
C PRO A 155 -4.93 -10.59 4.48
N VAL A 156 -4.32 -10.25 3.33
CA VAL A 156 -4.72 -10.74 2.01
C VAL A 156 -3.90 -12.00 1.71
N ALA A 157 -4.55 -13.16 1.72
CA ALA A 157 -3.88 -14.38 1.30
C ALA A 157 -3.57 -14.34 -0.21
N GLU A 158 -2.57 -15.11 -0.66
CA GLU A 158 -2.18 -15.19 -2.08
C GLU A 158 -3.38 -15.58 -2.98
N SER A 159 -4.17 -16.56 -2.55
CA SER A 159 -5.40 -16.98 -3.25
C SER A 159 -6.50 -15.92 -3.29
N GLU A 160 -6.39 -14.88 -2.45
CA GLU A 160 -7.35 -13.78 -2.35
C GLU A 160 -6.92 -12.53 -3.12
N LEU A 161 -5.73 -12.53 -3.74
CA LEU A 161 -5.23 -11.39 -4.52
C LEU A 161 -6.19 -11.02 -5.66
N VAL A 162 -6.50 -11.98 -6.53
CA VAL A 162 -7.40 -11.80 -7.67
C VAL A 162 -8.79 -11.31 -7.26
N PRO A 163 -9.53 -11.98 -6.35
CA PRO A 163 -10.84 -11.49 -5.94
C PRO A 163 -10.75 -10.12 -5.23
N SER A 164 -9.64 -9.81 -4.55
CA SER A 164 -9.44 -8.49 -3.94
C SER A 164 -9.28 -7.39 -4.98
N LEU A 165 -8.40 -7.58 -5.97
CA LEU A 165 -8.20 -6.63 -7.09
C LEU A 165 -9.50 -6.40 -7.86
N LEU A 166 -10.23 -7.47 -8.15
CA LEU A 166 -11.51 -7.43 -8.86
C LEU A 166 -12.67 -6.81 -8.03
N SER A 167 -12.45 -6.55 -6.74
CA SER A 167 -13.41 -5.89 -5.85
C SER A 167 -13.15 -4.38 -5.72
N GLU A 168 -11.99 -3.89 -6.14
CA GLU A 168 -11.64 -2.47 -6.05
C GLU A 168 -12.44 -1.61 -7.04
N PRO A 169 -12.78 -0.37 -6.68
CA PRO A 169 -13.22 0.64 -7.64
C PRO A 169 -12.25 0.78 -8.83
N VAL A 170 -12.76 1.19 -10.00
CA VAL A 170 -11.95 1.32 -11.23
C VAL A 170 -10.76 2.27 -11.02
N ASP A 171 -10.99 3.41 -10.37
CA ASP A 171 -9.97 4.42 -10.15
C ASP A 171 -8.85 3.93 -9.22
N THR A 172 -9.20 3.24 -8.12
CA THR A 172 -8.21 2.69 -7.18
C THR A 172 -7.53 1.44 -7.72
N LEU A 173 -8.22 0.64 -8.53
CA LEU A 173 -7.65 -0.52 -9.22
C LEU A 173 -6.53 -0.08 -10.16
N ALA A 174 -6.78 0.90 -11.02
CA ALA A 174 -5.75 1.39 -11.96
C ALA A 174 -4.46 1.81 -11.26
N SER A 175 -4.56 2.49 -10.13
CA SER A 175 -3.40 2.86 -9.32
C SER A 175 -2.77 1.65 -8.62
N THR A 176 -3.56 0.73 -8.08
CA THR A 176 -3.05 -0.48 -7.41
C THR A 176 -2.25 -1.36 -8.38
N LEU A 177 -2.66 -1.43 -9.66
CA LEU A 177 -1.96 -2.22 -10.67
C LEU A 177 -0.52 -1.74 -10.95
N GLN A 178 -0.16 -0.52 -10.55
CA GLN A 178 1.21 0.01 -10.68
C GLN A 178 2.21 -0.68 -9.73
N LEU A 179 1.73 -1.46 -8.75
CA LEU A 179 2.59 -2.26 -7.89
C LEU A 179 3.23 -3.44 -8.61
N PHE A 180 2.63 -3.90 -9.70
CA PHE A 180 3.01 -5.16 -10.33
C PHE A 180 3.85 -4.93 -11.57
N ASP A 181 4.85 -5.78 -11.74
CA ASP A 181 5.68 -5.80 -12.94
C ASP A 181 4.97 -6.49 -14.11
N GLU A 182 5.58 -6.48 -15.29
CA GLU A 182 4.98 -7.09 -16.49
C GLU A 182 4.68 -8.59 -16.31
N ILE A 183 5.56 -9.33 -15.63
CA ILE A 183 5.44 -10.77 -15.42
C ILE A 183 4.28 -11.05 -14.45
N GLN A 184 4.23 -10.31 -13.35
CA GLN A 184 3.16 -10.36 -12.36
C GLN A 184 1.82 -9.97 -12.98
N MET A 185 1.78 -8.92 -13.81
CA MET A 185 0.54 -8.51 -14.50
C MET A 185 0.05 -9.56 -15.50
N ALA A 186 0.95 -10.23 -16.22
CA ALA A 186 0.59 -11.34 -17.09
C ALA A 186 -0.04 -12.51 -16.30
N ALA A 187 0.56 -12.86 -15.14
CA ALA A 187 0.05 -13.88 -14.24
C ALA A 187 -1.33 -13.50 -13.67
N ILE A 188 -1.45 -12.29 -13.11
CA ILE A 188 -2.71 -11.74 -12.56
C ILE A 188 -3.81 -11.77 -13.62
N PHE A 189 -3.53 -11.33 -14.85
CA PHE A 189 -4.54 -11.35 -15.92
C PHE A 189 -4.98 -12.77 -16.28
N SER A 190 -4.04 -13.72 -16.38
CA SER A 190 -4.32 -15.12 -16.69
C SER A 190 -5.17 -15.77 -15.60
N GLU A 191 -4.78 -15.58 -14.34
CA GLU A 191 -5.50 -16.10 -13.17
C GLU A 191 -6.87 -15.47 -13.02
N ALA A 192 -6.99 -14.14 -13.14
CA ALA A 192 -8.26 -13.43 -13.06
C ALA A 192 -9.24 -13.86 -14.17
N SER A 193 -8.75 -14.10 -15.38
CA SER A 193 -9.57 -14.62 -16.48
C SER A 193 -10.12 -16.01 -16.15
N THR A 194 -9.24 -16.94 -15.76
CA THR A 194 -9.62 -18.31 -15.38
C THR A 194 -10.57 -18.32 -14.18
N PHE A 195 -10.31 -17.46 -13.21
CA PHE A 195 -11.11 -17.29 -12.01
C PHE A 195 -12.55 -16.87 -12.36
N LEU A 196 -12.72 -15.83 -13.19
CA LEU A 196 -14.04 -15.34 -13.58
C LEU A 196 -14.80 -16.29 -14.51
N GLU A 197 -14.13 -16.99 -15.40
CA GLU A 197 -14.76 -18.02 -16.23
C GLU A 197 -15.39 -19.14 -15.40
N ARG A 198 -14.76 -19.50 -14.27
CA ARG A 198 -15.32 -20.48 -13.33
C ARG A 198 -16.39 -19.88 -12.43
N ARG A 199 -16.18 -18.65 -11.95
CA ARG A 199 -17.01 -18.03 -10.90
C ARG A 199 -18.27 -17.36 -11.43
N ASP A 200 -18.20 -16.76 -12.61
CA ASP A 200 -19.29 -16.03 -13.27
C ASP A 200 -19.31 -16.32 -14.79
N PRO A 201 -19.48 -17.59 -15.22
CA PRO A 201 -19.43 -17.97 -16.63
C PRO A 201 -20.46 -17.24 -17.50
N GLU A 202 -21.61 -16.90 -16.92
CA GLU A 202 -22.70 -16.19 -17.59
C GLU A 202 -22.52 -14.66 -17.58
N ARG A 203 -21.43 -14.16 -17.00
CA ARG A 203 -21.09 -12.73 -16.92
C ARG A 203 -22.18 -11.86 -16.29
N LYS A 204 -22.81 -12.38 -15.23
CA LYS A 204 -23.88 -11.68 -14.50
C LYS A 204 -23.35 -10.48 -13.72
N ILE A 205 -22.07 -10.49 -13.33
CA ILE A 205 -21.46 -9.42 -12.54
C ILE A 205 -20.63 -8.50 -13.45
N MET A 206 -21.33 -7.68 -14.25
CA MET A 206 -20.73 -6.88 -15.33
C MET A 206 -19.51 -6.05 -14.92
N ASP A 207 -19.57 -5.36 -13.77
CA ASP A 207 -18.48 -4.50 -13.29
C ASP A 207 -17.15 -5.27 -13.13
N VAL A 208 -17.21 -6.54 -12.78
CA VAL A 208 -16.01 -7.35 -12.53
C VAL A 208 -15.32 -7.72 -13.84
N TRP A 209 -16.10 -7.96 -14.89
CA TRP A 209 -15.58 -8.15 -16.24
C TRP A 209 -14.99 -6.87 -16.83
N GLN A 210 -15.55 -5.70 -16.49
CA GLN A 210 -14.93 -4.42 -16.84
C GLN A 210 -13.58 -4.23 -16.15
N ARG A 211 -13.46 -4.60 -14.88
CA ARG A 211 -12.18 -4.60 -14.15
C ARG A 211 -11.16 -5.57 -14.76
N LEU A 212 -11.58 -6.76 -15.20
CA LEU A 212 -10.71 -7.67 -15.95
C LEU A 212 -10.21 -7.02 -17.25
N GLN A 213 -11.05 -6.29 -17.98
CA GLN A 213 -10.61 -5.55 -19.16
C GLN A 213 -9.60 -4.45 -18.81
N LEU A 214 -9.78 -3.74 -17.69
CA LEU A 214 -8.79 -2.77 -17.21
C LEU A 214 -7.45 -3.43 -16.90
N ILE A 215 -7.44 -4.56 -16.20
CA ILE A 215 -6.23 -5.35 -15.92
C ILE A 215 -5.53 -5.72 -17.23
N LYS A 216 -6.29 -6.23 -18.21
CA LYS A 216 -5.77 -6.57 -19.55
C LYS A 216 -5.16 -5.36 -20.26
N GLN A 217 -5.87 -4.24 -20.30
CA GLN A 217 -5.40 -3.01 -20.97
C GLN A 217 -4.14 -2.47 -20.31
N THR A 218 -4.08 -2.52 -18.98
CA THR A 218 -2.91 -2.08 -18.21
C THR A 218 -1.69 -2.92 -18.57
N TRP A 219 -1.83 -4.25 -18.56
CA TRP A 219 -0.76 -5.16 -18.98
C TRP A 219 -0.31 -4.93 -20.42
N GLN A 220 -1.24 -4.78 -21.37
CA GLN A 220 -0.93 -4.57 -22.80
C GLN A 220 -0.21 -3.24 -23.08
N ASN A 221 -0.40 -2.25 -22.21
CA ASN A 221 0.23 -0.93 -22.34
C ASN A 221 1.58 -0.84 -21.60
N MET A 222 2.01 -1.89 -20.90
CA MET A 222 3.30 -1.88 -20.21
C MET A 222 4.46 -1.97 -21.22
N PRO A 223 5.54 -1.18 -21.03
CA PRO A 223 6.76 -1.37 -21.79
C PRO A 223 7.39 -2.74 -21.47
N ALA A 224 7.86 -3.44 -22.50
CA ALA A 224 8.53 -4.74 -22.34
C ALA A 224 9.74 -4.62 -21.40
N GLY A 225 9.79 -5.47 -20.37
CA GLY A 225 10.84 -5.49 -19.35
C GLY A 225 10.65 -4.50 -18.19
N THR A 226 9.43 -4.00 -17.94
CA THR A 226 9.15 -3.16 -16.77
C THR A 226 9.25 -3.98 -15.49
N THR A 227 10.26 -3.71 -14.67
CA THR A 227 10.35 -4.17 -13.28
C THR A 227 9.53 -3.23 -12.40
N ALA A 228 8.69 -3.77 -11.51
CA ALA A 228 7.97 -3.01 -10.50
C ALA A 228 8.96 -2.21 -9.66
N ASN A 229 8.56 -1.01 -9.25
CA ASN A 229 9.32 -0.12 -8.37
C ASN A 229 9.97 -0.92 -7.23
N GLN A 230 11.26 -1.22 -7.37
CA GLN A 230 12.10 -1.59 -6.24
C GLN A 230 12.29 -0.30 -5.45
N ALA A 231 11.40 -0.09 -4.49
CA ALA A 231 11.59 0.83 -3.38
C ALA A 231 12.71 0.29 -2.48
#